data_AF-A0A8T3PHX6-F1
#
_entry.id   AF-A0A8T3PHX6-F1
#
_cell.length_a   1.000
_cell.length_b   1.000
_cell.length_c   1.000
_cell.angle_alpha   90.00
_cell.angle_beta   90.00
_cell.angle_gamma   90.00
#
_symmetry.space_group_name_H-M   'P 1'
#
loop_
_entity.id
_entity.type
_entity.pdbx_description
1 polymer ?
#
loop_
_entity_poly.entity_id
_entity_poly.type
_entity_poly.pdbx_seq_one_letter_code
_entity_poly.pdbx_strand_id
1 'polypeptide(L)' 'MHFGLEINEFDWPGGSDQIGRHLADIGRRAESAGFDSVW' A
#
# COMPACT_ATOMS: atom_id res chain seq x y z
N MET A 1 -9.61 -6.44 17.05
CA MET A 1 -10.42 -6.13 15.86
C MET A 1 -9.43 -5.86 14.75
N HIS A 2 -9.55 -6.54 13.61
CA HIS A 2 -8.58 -6.43 12.52
C HIS A 2 -9.21 -5.73 11.31
N PHE A 3 -8.46 -4.85 10.69
CA PHE A 3 -8.89 -4.06 9.54
C PHE A 3 -7.94 -4.26 8.36
N GLY A 4 -8.51 -4.61 7.20
CA GLY A 4 -7.78 -4.65 5.93
C GLY A 4 -8.04 -3.40 5.11
N LEU A 5 -7.03 -2.95 4.37
CA LEU A 5 -7.13 -1.92 3.34
C LEU A 5 -7.10 -2.58 1.97
N GLU A 6 -8.14 -2.38 1.16
CA GLU A 6 -8.21 -2.89 -0.21
C GLU A 6 -7.97 -1.76 -1.22
N ILE A 7 -7.02 -1.97 -2.12
CA ILE A 7 -6.71 -1.08 -3.24
C ILE A 7 -7.28 -1.69 -4.52
N ASN A 8 -8.53 -1.33 -4.81
CA ASN A 8 -9.30 -1.88 -5.94
C ASN A 8 -8.66 -1.60 -7.31
N GLU A 9 -7.95 -0.47 -7.43
CA GLU A 9 -7.25 -0.09 -8.65
C GLU A 9 -5.96 0.64 -8.27
N PHE A 10 -4.84 0.24 -8.88
CA PHE A 10 -3.53 0.83 -8.63
C PHE A 10 -2.92 1.34 -9.94
N ASP A 11 -3.46 2.46 -10.44
CA ASP A 11 -2.93 3.17 -11.60
C ASP A 11 -1.88 4.19 -11.16
N TRP A 12 -0.65 3.71 -10.98
CA TRP A 12 0.46 4.54 -10.53
C TRP A 12 1.40 4.90 -11.69
N PRO A 13 1.58 6.20 -12.02
CA PRO A 13 2.29 6.65 -13.22
C PRO A 13 3.82 6.73 -13.06
N GLY A 14 4.37 6.40 -11.88
CA GLY A 14 5.79 6.62 -11.56
C GLY A 14 6.78 5.64 -12.20
N GLY A 15 6.29 4.64 -12.95
CA GLY A 15 7.09 3.68 -13.71
C GLY A 15 7.68 2.53 -12.88
N SER A 16 7.97 1.39 -13.52
CA SER A 16 8.36 0.14 -12.84
C SER A 16 9.53 0.27 -11.87
N ASP A 17 10.49 1.16 -12.15
CA ASP A 17 11.71 1.28 -11.36
C ASP A 17 11.47 1.76 -9.92
N GLN A 18 10.39 2.51 -9.67
CA GLN A 18 10.08 3.01 -8.33
C GLN A 18 8.95 2.22 -7.64
N ILE A 19 8.34 1.22 -8.31
CA ILE A 19 7.13 0.56 -7.82
C ILE A 19 7.37 -0.16 -6.48
N GLY A 20 8.50 -0.84 -6.34
CA GLY A 20 8.83 -1.57 -5.12
C GLY A 20 8.98 -0.64 -3.92
N ARG A 21 9.65 0.51 -4.10
CA ARG A 21 9.79 1.52 -3.05
C ARG A 21 8.44 2.14 -2.71
N HIS A 22 7.62 2.44 -3.72
CA HIS A 22 6.33 3.06 -3.52
C HIS A 22 5.35 2.14 -2.76
N LEU A 23 5.29 0.85 -3.13
CA LEU A 23 4.49 -0.15 -2.43
C LEU A 23 4.95 -0.34 -0.98
N ALA A 24 6.27 -0.33 -0.73
CA ALA A 24 6.79 -0.39 0.65
C ALA A 24 6.38 0.85 1.48
N ASP A 25 6.36 2.04 0.87
CA ASP A 25 5.88 3.25 1.54
C ASP A 25 4.37 3.20 1.83
N ILE A 26 3.57 2.62 0.93
CA ILE A 26 2.14 2.38 1.16
C ILE A 26 1.93 1.44 2.34
N GLY A 27 2.64 0.30 2.37
CA GLY A 27 2.54 -0.68 3.46
C GLY A 27 2.85 -0.05 4.82
N ARG A 28 3.97 0.68 4.94
CA ARG A 28 4.36 1.36 6.19
C ARG A 28 3.32 2.38 6.66
N ARG A 29 2.69 3.10 5.72
CA ARG A 29 1.63 4.06 6.04
C ARG A 29 0.35 3.36 6.50
N ALA A 30 -0.01 2.25 5.85
CA ALA A 30 -1.17 1.45 6.25
C ALA A 30 -1.00 0.86 7.66
N GLU A 31 0.17 0.30 7.96
CA GLU A 31 0.51 -0.18 9.31
C GLU A 31 0.43 0.94 10.34
N SER A 32 1.01 2.11 10.03
CA SER A 32 0.97 3.28 10.92
C SER A 32 -0.45 3.82 11.15
N ALA A 33 -1.35 3.60 10.20
CA ALA A 33 -2.76 3.95 10.30
C ALA A 33 -3.60 2.88 11.04
N GLY A 34 -3.01 1.76 11.45
CA GLY A 34 -3.66 0.71 12.22
C GLY A 34 -4.33 -0.37 11.37
N PHE A 35 -4.00 -0.49 10.08
CA PHE A 35 -4.42 -1.61 9.25
C PHE A 35 -3.48 -2.80 9.44
N ASP A 36 -4.06 -3.99 9.48
CA ASP A 36 -3.34 -5.26 9.65
C ASP A 36 -2.90 -5.86 8.31
N SER A 37 -3.50 -5.42 7.20
CA SER A 37 -3.19 -5.94 5.87
C SER A 37 -3.55 -4.96 4.75
N VAL A 38 -2.85 -5.08 3.62
CA VAL A 38 -3.13 -4.37 2.37
C VAL A 38 -3.31 -5.41 1.26
N TRP A 39 -4.39 -5.30 0.48
CA TRP A 39 -4.75 -6.21 -0.60
C TRP A 39 -5.06 -5.45 -1.88
#